data_AF-A0A397S9W0-F1
#
_entry.id   AF-A0A397S9W0-F1
#
_cell.length_a   1.000
_cell.length_b   1.000
_cell.length_c   1.000
_cell.angle_alpha   90.00
_cell.angle_beta   90.00
_cell.angle_gamma   90.00
#
_symmetry.space_group_name_H-M   'P 1'
#
loop_
_entity.id
_entity.type
_entity.pdbx_description
1 polymer ?
#
loop_
_entity_poly.entity_id
_entity_poly.type
_entity_poly.pdbx_seq_one_letter_code
_entity_poly.pdbx_strand_id
1 'polypeptide(L)'
;MDLVNTKNEYSFDPTPKLKSNPIPLTFVSFNRVDDKCFYCGEEYFYNINYGQSYCKKCLSRYISETTDIKSYLDVYIENLKYDKYELRFRQIPYNAYFYEVDSCKLCGKLFCKCTKEFILCSDCYRISFEWIESTLTKKLIPIIYLPWWNNHDKCRVCSSKLKFTSDCQKYCKYCHIFYTGCRYCLTTNVIFGLTDQSQCKKCRRVTSIDITNISSGNSDLDDFLFNTTS
;
A
#
# COMPACT_ATOMS: atom_id res chain seq x y z
N MET A 1 -16.59 -10.96 28.56
CA MET A 1 -16.33 -11.79 27.37
C MET A 1 -14.85 -11.68 27.13
N ASP A 2 -14.10 -12.61 27.70
CA ASP A 2 -12.64 -12.52 27.78
C ASP A 2 -12.06 -12.60 26.36
N LEU A 3 -11.30 -11.57 25.98
CA LEU A 3 -10.45 -11.64 24.80
C LEU A 3 -9.38 -12.70 25.08
N VAL A 4 -9.64 -13.90 24.59
CA VAL A 4 -8.66 -14.98 24.54
C VAL A 4 -7.46 -14.45 23.77
N ASN A 5 -6.41 -14.16 24.53
CA ASN A 5 -5.08 -13.81 24.07
C ASN A 5 -4.48 -15.05 23.38
N THR A 6 -4.88 -15.29 22.13
CA THR A 6 -4.18 -16.24 21.27
C THR A 6 -2.89 -15.55 20.80
N LYS A 7 -1.88 -15.59 21.68
CA LYS A 7 -0.47 -15.52 21.27
C LYS A 7 -0.13 -16.76 20.43
N ASN A 8 -0.72 -16.84 19.24
CA ASN A 8 -0.15 -17.61 18.16
C ASN A 8 0.63 -16.61 17.32
N GLU A 9 1.92 -16.50 17.62
CA GLU A 9 2.90 -15.69 16.91
C GLU A 9 3.20 -16.30 15.53
N TYR A 10 2.17 -16.66 14.76
CA TYR A 10 2.32 -16.77 13.32
C TYR A 10 2.51 -15.34 12.83
N SER A 11 3.77 -14.98 12.54
CA SER A 11 4.08 -13.75 11.84
C SER A 11 3.26 -13.72 10.55
N PHE A 12 2.13 -13.01 10.60
CA PHE A 12 1.21 -12.95 9.48
C PHE A 12 1.87 -12.15 8.37
N ASP A 13 2.44 -12.85 7.39
CA ASP A 13 3.01 -12.22 6.21
C ASP A 13 1.88 -11.90 5.21
N PRO A 14 1.64 -10.62 4.85
CA PRO A 14 0.65 -10.25 3.85
C PRO A 14 0.95 -10.84 2.46
N THR A 15 2.22 -11.09 2.12
CA THR A 15 2.64 -11.60 0.81
C THR A 15 3.65 -12.74 0.95
N PRO A 16 3.29 -13.91 1.51
CA PRO A 16 4.23 -14.95 1.93
C PRO A 16 5.06 -15.59 0.80
N LYS A 17 4.68 -15.36 -0.46
CA LYS A 17 5.40 -15.84 -1.64
C LYS A 17 6.39 -14.82 -2.23
N LEU A 18 6.43 -13.61 -1.67
CA LEU A 18 7.37 -12.56 -2.06
C LEU A 18 8.30 -12.25 -0.89
N LYS A 19 9.52 -11.81 -1.17
CA LYS A 19 10.45 -11.26 -0.18
C LYS A 19 10.23 -9.75 -0.06
N SER A 20 10.61 -9.17 1.07
CA SER A 20 10.78 -7.71 1.12
C SER A 20 11.98 -7.30 0.29
N ASN A 21 11.88 -6.19 -0.45
CA ASN A 21 13.01 -5.67 -1.21
C ASN A 21 14.17 -5.25 -0.31
N PRO A 22 15.42 -5.34 -0.80
CA PRO A 22 16.58 -4.78 -0.12
C PRO A 22 16.61 -3.23 -0.20
N ILE A 23 16.07 -2.66 -1.29
CA ILE A 23 16.01 -1.22 -1.54
C ILE A 23 14.55 -0.72 -1.71
N PRO A 24 14.26 0.56 -1.42
CA PRO A 24 12.92 1.12 -1.63
C PRO A 24 12.49 1.12 -3.10
N LEU A 25 11.22 0.79 -3.35
CA LEU A 25 10.60 0.85 -4.67
C LEU A 25 10.07 2.26 -4.94
N THR A 26 10.85 3.03 -5.68
CA THR A 26 10.63 4.47 -5.93
C THR A 26 9.90 4.76 -7.25
N PHE A 27 9.63 3.73 -8.06
CA PHE A 27 9.06 3.89 -9.40
C PHE A 27 7.53 3.92 -9.45
N VAL A 28 6.83 3.84 -8.32
CA VAL A 28 5.34 3.87 -8.25
C VAL A 28 4.86 5.01 -7.37
N SER A 29 3.76 5.68 -7.73
CA SER A 29 3.16 6.69 -6.84
C SER A 29 2.18 6.06 -5.85
N PHE A 30 2.08 6.64 -4.64
CA PHE A 30 1.00 6.36 -3.68
C PHE A 30 -0.30 7.12 -3.99
N ASN A 31 -0.24 8.01 -4.97
CA ASN A 31 -1.36 8.74 -5.53
C ASN A 31 -1.47 8.46 -7.04
N ARG A 32 -2.53 7.77 -7.45
CA ARG A 32 -2.73 7.39 -8.86
C ARG A 32 -2.92 8.58 -9.81
N VAL A 33 -3.19 9.78 -9.29
CA VAL A 33 -3.37 11.00 -10.11
C VAL A 33 -2.10 11.84 -10.22
N ASP A 34 -0.99 11.40 -9.62
CA ASP A 34 0.29 12.09 -9.83
C ASP A 34 0.75 11.93 -11.28
N ASP A 35 1.11 13.05 -11.90
CA ASP A 35 1.69 13.13 -13.23
C ASP A 35 3.21 12.97 -13.20
N LYS A 36 3.87 13.49 -12.15
CA LYS A 36 5.33 13.49 -12.01
C LYS A 36 5.82 12.59 -10.89
N CYS A 37 6.93 11.93 -11.16
CA CYS A 37 7.61 11.06 -10.22
C CYS A 37 8.22 11.85 -9.07
N PHE A 38 7.82 11.50 -7.84
CA PHE A 38 8.31 12.11 -6.61
C PHE A 38 9.85 12.13 -6.48
N TYR A 39 10.53 11.14 -7.07
CA TYR A 39 11.97 10.91 -6.87
C TYR A 39 12.87 11.50 -7.96
N CYS A 40 12.38 11.66 -9.18
CA CYS A 40 13.19 12.14 -10.29
C CYS A 40 12.55 13.25 -11.11
N GLY A 41 11.31 13.64 -10.81
CA GLY A 41 10.58 14.71 -11.49
C GLY A 41 10.05 14.37 -12.89
N GLU A 42 10.47 13.24 -13.46
CA GLU A 42 9.99 12.76 -14.77
C GLU A 42 8.51 12.38 -14.75
N GLU A 43 7.85 12.47 -15.89
CA GLU A 43 6.46 12.03 -16.01
C GLU A 43 6.31 10.52 -15.78
N TYR A 44 5.26 10.16 -15.06
CA TYR A 44 4.84 8.78 -14.92
C TYR A 44 4.34 8.25 -16.26
N PHE A 45 4.80 7.05 -16.63
CA PHE A 45 4.20 6.33 -17.73
C PHE A 45 2.89 5.69 -17.28
N TYR A 46 1.78 6.12 -17.85
CA TYR A 46 0.47 5.51 -17.64
C TYR A 46 0.23 4.38 -18.63
N ASN A 47 0.06 3.17 -18.11
CA ASN A 47 -0.41 2.04 -18.89
C ASN A 47 -1.95 2.06 -18.90
N ILE A 48 -2.53 2.32 -20.07
CA ILE A 48 -3.98 2.41 -20.28
C ILE A 48 -4.67 1.06 -20.07
N ASN A 49 -4.07 -0.05 -20.51
CA ASN A 49 -4.65 -1.39 -20.42
C ASN A 49 -4.84 -1.87 -18.98
N TYR A 50 -3.97 -1.41 -18.08
CA TYR A 50 -4.02 -1.76 -16.67
C TYR A 50 -4.43 -0.60 -15.77
N GLY A 51 -4.55 0.63 -16.27
CA GLY A 51 -4.80 1.79 -15.41
C GLY A 51 -3.76 1.96 -14.30
N GLN A 52 -2.49 1.66 -14.60
CA GLN A 52 -1.37 1.74 -13.65
C GLN A 52 -0.31 2.72 -14.16
N SER A 53 0.27 3.50 -13.24
CA SER A 53 1.35 4.44 -13.54
C SER A 53 2.66 4.01 -12.88
N TYR A 54 3.77 4.09 -13.62
CA TYR A 54 5.12 3.89 -13.07
C TYR A 54 6.18 4.72 -13.80
N CYS A 55 7.25 5.08 -13.08
CA CYS A 55 8.34 5.90 -13.61
C CYS A 55 9.37 5.00 -14.30
N LYS A 56 9.55 5.16 -15.61
CA LYS A 56 10.47 4.35 -16.41
C LYS A 56 11.92 4.49 -15.96
N LYS A 57 12.36 5.72 -15.64
CA LYS A 57 13.73 6.01 -15.21
C LYS A 57 14.05 5.34 -13.88
N CYS A 58 13.18 5.51 -12.88
CA CYS A 58 13.34 4.88 -11.57
C CYS A 58 13.24 3.35 -11.66
N LEU A 59 12.36 2.81 -12.51
CA LEU A 59 12.25 1.36 -12.72
C LEU A 59 13.52 0.81 -13.37
N SER A 60 14.04 1.47 -14.42
CA SER A 60 15.28 1.05 -15.07
C SER A 60 16.45 1.03 -14.11
N ARG A 61 16.56 2.05 -13.24
CA ARG A 61 17.56 2.09 -12.17
C ARG A 61 17.40 0.92 -11.20
N TYR A 62 16.18 0.69 -10.71
CA TYR A 62 15.88 -0.44 -9.82
C TYR A 62 16.27 -1.79 -10.44
N ILE A 63 15.96 -2.01 -11.73
CA ILE A 63 16.32 -3.22 -12.47
C ILE A 63 17.85 -3.38 -12.55
N SER A 64 18.59 -2.30 -12.81
CA SER A 64 20.05 -2.36 -12.89
C SER A 64 20.73 -2.66 -11.54
N GLU A 65 20.06 -2.36 -10.44
CA GLU A 65 20.57 -2.55 -9.08
C GLU A 65 20.06 -3.86 -8.43
N THR A 66 19.20 -4.63 -9.10
CA THR A 66 18.53 -5.82 -8.54
C THR A 66 18.77 -7.07 -9.40
N THR A 67 19.09 -8.20 -8.75
CA THR A 67 19.38 -9.47 -9.45
C THR A 67 18.20 -10.44 -9.57
N ASP A 68 17.22 -10.37 -8.65
CA ASP A 68 16.09 -11.31 -8.58
C ASP A 68 14.74 -10.62 -8.38
N ILE A 69 14.32 -9.83 -9.38
CA ILE A 69 13.07 -9.04 -9.36
C ILE A 69 11.85 -9.92 -9.05
N LYS A 70 11.80 -11.15 -9.57
CA LYS A 70 10.67 -12.07 -9.40
C LYS A 70 10.49 -12.54 -7.96
N SER A 71 11.55 -12.52 -7.15
CA SER A 71 11.44 -12.81 -5.72
C SER A 71 10.78 -11.68 -4.93
N TYR A 72 10.77 -10.45 -5.45
CA TYR A 72 10.31 -9.26 -4.74
C TYR A 72 9.00 -8.69 -5.29
N LEU A 73 8.77 -8.85 -6.59
CA LEU A 73 7.65 -8.26 -7.30
C LEU A 73 6.88 -9.31 -8.10
N ASP A 74 5.56 -9.28 -7.98
CA ASP A 74 4.66 -10.04 -8.85
C ASP A 74 4.33 -9.21 -10.09
N VAL A 75 5.21 -9.33 -11.09
CA VAL A 75 5.14 -8.59 -12.36
C VAL A 75 4.64 -9.50 -13.47
N TYR A 76 3.60 -9.05 -14.17
CA TYR A 76 3.20 -9.61 -15.46
C TYR A 76 3.82 -8.76 -16.57
N ILE A 77 4.45 -9.44 -17.53
CA ILE A 77 5.02 -8.83 -18.74
C ILE A 77 4.15 -9.32 -19.89
N GLU A 78 3.51 -8.39 -20.58
CA GLU A 78 2.79 -8.66 -21.82
C GLU A 78 3.64 -8.19 -23.01
N ASN A 79 3.90 -9.12 -23.93
CA ASN A 79 4.56 -8.80 -25.19
C ASN A 79 3.49 -8.26 -26.16
N LEU A 80 3.53 -6.97 -26.45
CA LEU A 80 2.75 -6.41 -27.54
C LEU A 80 3.51 -6.59 -28.87
N LYS A 81 2.79 -6.38 -29.97
CA LYS A 81 3.41 -6.31 -31.31
C LYS A 81 4.49 -5.20 -31.32
N TYR A 82 5.54 -5.40 -32.12
CA TYR A 82 6.65 -4.44 -32.34
C TYR A 82 7.58 -4.22 -31.13
N ASP A 83 7.98 -5.29 -30.43
CA ASP A 83 8.95 -5.27 -29.31
C ASP A 83 8.61 -4.31 -28.17
N LYS A 84 7.33 -3.98 -28.02
CA LYS A 84 6.82 -3.15 -26.93
C LYS A 84 6.38 -4.05 -25.78
N TYR A 85 7.02 -3.87 -24.63
CA TYR A 85 6.65 -4.56 -23.40
C TYR A 85 5.74 -3.69 -22.54
N GLU A 86 4.66 -4.28 -22.05
CA GLU A 86 3.82 -3.67 -21.03
C GLU A 86 3.97 -4.40 -19.71
N LEU A 87 4.20 -3.61 -18.65
CA LEU A 87 4.37 -4.11 -17.30
C LEU A 87 3.11 -3.87 -16.49
N ARG A 88 2.72 -4.90 -15.76
CA ARG A 88 1.67 -4.85 -14.76
C ARG A 88 2.19 -5.37 -13.43
N PHE A 89 1.97 -4.60 -12.38
CA PHE A 89 2.35 -4.96 -11.03
C PHE A 89 1.11 -5.43 -10.28
N ARG A 90 1.03 -6.72 -9.92
CA ARG A 90 -0.15 -7.25 -9.20
C ARG A 90 -0.29 -6.66 -7.80
N GLN A 91 0.81 -6.24 -7.18
CA GLN A 91 0.81 -5.53 -5.89
C GLN A 91 0.23 -4.11 -5.95
N ILE A 92 -0.18 -3.62 -7.12
CA ILE A 92 -0.80 -2.29 -7.26
C ILE A 92 -2.24 -2.49 -7.73
N PRO A 93 -3.24 -1.87 -7.07
CA PRO A 93 -4.61 -1.85 -7.54
C PRO A 93 -4.70 -1.37 -8.99
N TYR A 94 -5.58 -2.02 -9.74
CA TYR A 94 -5.85 -1.67 -11.13
C TYR A 94 -7.35 -1.77 -11.37
N ASN A 95 -7.85 -1.01 -12.34
CA ASN A 95 -9.19 -1.21 -12.88
C ASN A 95 -9.02 -2.07 -14.13
N ALA A 96 -9.48 -3.32 -14.14
CA ALA A 96 -9.58 -4.02 -15.42
C ALA A 96 -10.95 -4.66 -15.61
N TYR A 97 -11.32 -4.68 -16.88
CA TYR A 97 -12.59 -5.12 -17.40
C TYR A 97 -12.46 -6.51 -18.03
N PHE A 98 -11.83 -7.46 -17.33
CA PHE A 98 -11.61 -8.80 -17.88
C PHE A 98 -12.32 -9.89 -17.08
N TYR A 99 -13.12 -10.70 -17.78
CA TYR A 99 -13.71 -11.94 -17.28
C TYR A 99 -12.84 -13.10 -17.76
N GLU A 100 -12.04 -13.69 -16.86
CA GLU A 100 -11.23 -14.85 -17.22
C GLU A 100 -10.94 -15.72 -15.99
N VAL A 101 -10.96 -17.04 -16.19
CA VAL A 101 -10.40 -17.99 -15.21
C VAL A 101 -8.88 -17.90 -15.33
N ASP A 102 -8.21 -17.51 -14.26
CA ASP A 102 -6.77 -17.32 -14.24
C ASP A 102 -6.15 -18.21 -13.14
N SER A 103 -4.87 -18.53 -13.32
CA SER A 103 -4.07 -19.22 -12.30
C SER A 103 -3.18 -18.22 -11.59
N CYS A 104 -3.00 -18.40 -10.27
CA CYS A 104 -2.06 -17.58 -9.52
C CYS A 104 -0.63 -17.97 -9.89
N LYS A 105 0.13 -17.06 -10.51
CA LYS A 105 1.54 -17.32 -10.87
C LYS A 105 2.44 -17.63 -9.67
N LEU A 106 2.06 -17.21 -8.46
CA LEU A 106 2.84 -17.43 -7.24
C LEU A 106 2.62 -18.80 -6.59
N CYS A 107 1.45 -19.42 -6.76
CA CYS A 107 1.13 -20.70 -6.11
C CYS A 107 0.46 -21.75 -7.02
N GLY A 108 0.19 -21.42 -8.28
CA GLY A 108 -0.47 -22.29 -9.26
C GLY A 108 -1.97 -22.47 -9.07
N LYS A 109 -2.56 -21.98 -7.96
CA LYS A 109 -3.99 -22.18 -7.69
C LYS A 109 -4.87 -21.41 -8.67
N LEU A 110 -5.90 -22.07 -9.16
CA LEU A 110 -6.95 -21.48 -9.96
C LEU A 110 -7.85 -20.59 -9.09
N PHE A 111 -8.28 -19.46 -9.63
CA PHE A 111 -9.31 -18.65 -9.03
C PHE A 111 -10.14 -17.96 -10.13
N CYS A 112 -11.43 -17.76 -9.87
CA CYS A 112 -12.28 -17.05 -10.82
C CYS A 112 -12.11 -15.54 -10.66
N LYS A 113 -11.81 -14.81 -11.75
CA LYS A 113 -12.09 -13.37 -11.82
C LYS A 113 -13.56 -13.15 -12.19
N CYS A 114 -14.44 -13.53 -11.27
CA CYS A 114 -15.88 -13.46 -11.47
C CYS A 114 -16.45 -12.05 -11.24
N THR A 115 -15.63 -11.09 -10.78
CA THR A 115 -16.07 -9.72 -10.47
C THR A 115 -15.23 -8.67 -11.22
N LYS A 116 -15.82 -7.49 -11.43
CA LYS A 116 -15.15 -6.31 -12.02
C LYS A 116 -14.12 -5.65 -11.07
N GLU A 117 -13.75 -6.34 -9.99
CA GLU A 117 -12.92 -5.78 -8.93
C GLU A 117 -11.48 -6.31 -9.01
N PHE A 118 -10.59 -5.58 -8.33
CA PHE A 118 -9.21 -6.01 -8.11
C PHE A 118 -9.19 -7.31 -7.30
N ILE A 119 -8.88 -8.43 -7.95
CA ILE A 119 -8.79 -9.75 -7.32
C ILE A 119 -7.34 -10.18 -7.21
N LEU A 120 -6.96 -10.56 -5.99
CA LEU A 120 -5.69 -11.21 -5.68
C LEU A 120 -5.95 -12.61 -5.13
N CYS A 121 -5.00 -13.52 -5.33
CA CYS A 121 -5.05 -14.86 -4.75
C CYS A 121 -4.95 -14.75 -3.22
N SER A 122 -6.00 -15.15 -2.50
CA SER A 122 -6.09 -15.05 -1.05
C SER A 122 -4.99 -15.82 -0.30
N ASP A 123 -4.44 -16.89 -0.89
CA ASP A 123 -3.32 -17.62 -0.30
C ASP A 123 -1.99 -16.86 -0.37
N CYS A 124 -1.82 -16.04 -1.42
CA CYS A 124 -0.59 -15.29 -1.70
C CYS A 124 -0.67 -13.82 -1.28
N TYR A 125 -1.87 -13.30 -1.08
CA TYR A 125 -2.16 -11.92 -0.71
C TYR A 125 -3.18 -11.92 0.42
N ARG A 126 -2.66 -11.85 1.64
CA ARG A 126 -3.42 -12.04 2.87
C ARG A 126 -3.70 -10.70 3.52
N ILE A 127 -4.97 -10.38 3.72
CA ILE A 127 -5.38 -9.25 4.54
C ILE A 127 -5.38 -9.72 6.00
N SER A 128 -4.80 -8.94 6.90
CA SER A 128 -4.95 -9.14 8.34
C SER A 128 -5.42 -7.87 9.02
N PHE A 129 -5.76 -8.04 10.28
CA PHE A 129 -6.22 -7.00 11.16
C PHE A 129 -5.62 -7.21 12.55
N GLU A 130 -5.34 -6.13 13.26
CA GLU A 130 -4.79 -6.15 14.62
C GLU A 130 -5.21 -4.89 15.38
N TRP A 131 -5.30 -5.02 16.70
CA TRP A 131 -5.40 -3.88 17.61
C TRP A 131 -4.02 -3.61 18.19
N ILE A 132 -3.52 -2.39 18.03
CA ILE A 132 -2.26 -1.97 18.64
C ILE A 132 -2.51 -0.84 19.62
N GLU A 133 -1.66 -0.70 20.63
CA GLU A 133 -1.68 0.46 21.49
C GLU A 133 -1.04 1.66 20.78
N SER A 134 -1.79 2.76 20.67
CA SER A 134 -1.30 4.03 20.13
C SER A 134 -0.22 4.60 21.04
N THR A 135 0.95 4.92 20.47
CA THR A 135 2.04 5.57 21.22
C THR A 135 1.67 6.96 21.71
N LEU A 136 0.80 7.67 20.97
CA LEU A 136 0.32 9.01 21.31
C LEU A 136 -0.75 8.99 22.41
N THR A 137 -1.78 8.17 22.23
CA THR A 137 -3.01 8.26 23.06
C THR A 137 -3.13 7.15 24.10
N LYS A 138 -2.25 6.14 24.06
CA LYS A 138 -2.32 4.92 24.87
C LYS A 138 -3.63 4.13 24.72
N LYS A 139 -4.43 4.44 23.69
CA LYS A 139 -5.66 3.73 23.35
C LYS A 139 -5.38 2.62 22.33
N LEU A 140 -6.16 1.55 22.42
CA LEU A 140 -6.17 0.51 21.39
C LEU A 140 -6.77 1.06 20.09
N ILE A 141 -6.01 0.99 19.00
CA ILE A 141 -6.40 1.42 17.67
C ILE A 141 -6.45 0.23 16.70
N PRO A 142 -7.50 0.12 15.86
CA PRO A 142 -7.57 -0.87 14.80
C PRO A 142 -6.60 -0.55 13.65
N ILE A 143 -5.87 -1.57 13.16
CA ILE A 143 -5.09 -1.51 11.92
C ILE A 143 -5.47 -2.66 11.00
N ILE A 144 -5.77 -2.35 9.73
CA ILE A 144 -5.92 -3.32 8.65
C ILE A 144 -4.63 -3.32 7.82
N TYR A 145 -4.06 -4.49 7.61
CA TYR A 145 -2.88 -4.69 6.78
C TYR A 145 -3.31 -5.17 5.39
N LEU A 146 -3.14 -4.32 4.38
CA LEU A 146 -3.41 -4.65 2.99
C LEU A 146 -2.15 -5.19 2.30
N PRO A 147 -2.24 -6.33 1.60
CA PRO A 147 -1.10 -6.94 0.90
C PRO A 147 -0.78 -6.26 -0.44
N TRP A 148 -1.23 -5.01 -0.67
CA TRP A 148 -1.00 -4.23 -1.88
C TRP A 148 -0.79 -2.74 -1.58
N TRP A 149 -0.28 -2.02 -2.58
CA TRP A 149 0.04 -0.60 -2.56
C TRP A 149 -1.20 0.23 -2.91
N ASN A 150 -1.96 0.65 -1.89
CA ASN A 150 -3.23 1.34 -2.09
C ASN A 150 -3.01 2.76 -2.62
N ASN A 151 -3.04 2.95 -3.94
CA ASN A 151 -2.77 4.24 -4.60
C ASN A 151 -4.01 5.15 -4.82
N HIS A 152 -5.18 4.79 -4.26
CA HIS A 152 -6.40 5.57 -4.40
C HIS A 152 -6.28 6.97 -3.82
N ASP A 153 -6.82 7.97 -4.52
CA ASP A 153 -6.82 9.39 -4.14
C ASP A 153 -8.04 9.79 -3.30
N LYS A 154 -9.01 8.88 -3.13
CA LYS A 154 -10.25 9.11 -2.38
C LYS A 154 -10.39 8.11 -1.23
N CYS A 155 -10.99 8.57 -0.12
CA CYS A 155 -11.34 7.73 1.01
C CYS A 155 -12.44 6.74 0.61
N ARG A 156 -12.28 5.45 0.94
CA ARG A 156 -13.30 4.44 0.65
C ARG A 156 -14.61 4.65 1.43
N VAL A 157 -14.54 5.31 2.58
CA VAL A 157 -15.69 5.49 3.49
C VAL A 157 -16.52 6.70 3.07
N CYS A 158 -15.92 7.89 2.97
CA CYS A 158 -16.64 9.13 2.69
C CYS A 158 -16.43 9.68 1.28
N SER A 159 -15.68 8.98 0.42
CA SER A 159 -15.36 9.40 -0.96
C SER A 159 -14.64 10.75 -1.11
N SER A 160 -14.26 11.38 0.00
CA SER A 160 -13.51 12.64 0.01
C SER A 160 -12.08 12.43 -0.45
N LYS A 161 -11.48 13.46 -1.06
CA LYS A 161 -10.07 13.46 -1.47
C LYS A 161 -9.17 13.26 -0.25
N LEU A 162 -8.23 12.32 -0.35
CA LEU A 162 -7.21 12.08 0.67
C LEU A 162 -6.14 13.17 0.59
N LYS A 163 -5.64 13.57 1.76
CA LYS A 163 -4.50 14.48 1.88
C LYS A 163 -3.22 13.66 1.98
N PHE A 164 -2.27 13.92 1.10
CA PHE A 164 -0.97 13.26 1.07
C PHE A 164 0.02 14.07 1.89
N THR A 165 0.73 13.41 2.80
CA THR A 165 1.76 14.03 3.65
C THR A 165 3.16 13.64 3.20
N SER A 166 3.29 12.53 2.49
CA SER A 166 4.54 12.10 1.86
C SER A 166 4.25 11.23 0.64
N ASP A 167 5.31 10.76 0.00
CA ASP A 167 5.24 9.82 -1.11
C ASP A 167 4.65 8.45 -0.73
N CYS A 168 4.50 8.14 0.56
CA CYS A 168 3.96 6.87 1.07
C CYS A 168 2.95 7.04 2.20
N GLN A 169 2.46 8.26 2.43
CA GLN A 169 1.50 8.56 3.50
C GLN A 169 0.37 9.45 3.02
N LYS A 170 -0.84 9.12 3.47
CA LYS A 170 -2.03 9.94 3.26
C LYS A 170 -3.06 9.70 4.33
N TYR A 171 -3.99 10.64 4.49
CA TYR A 171 -5.07 10.53 5.46
C TYR A 171 -6.38 11.12 4.94
N CYS A 172 -7.49 10.66 5.52
CA CYS A 172 -8.81 11.25 5.34
C CYS A 172 -9.10 12.19 6.50
N LYS A 173 -9.26 13.49 6.23
CA LYS A 173 -9.61 14.48 7.27
C LYS A 173 -10.96 14.17 7.94
N TYR A 174 -11.95 13.72 7.17
CA TYR A 174 -13.30 13.49 7.68
C TYR A 174 -13.45 12.20 8.49
N CYS A 175 -12.79 11.13 8.06
CA CYS A 175 -12.89 9.83 8.72
C CYS A 175 -11.77 9.59 9.74
N HIS A 176 -10.76 10.46 9.81
CA HIS A 176 -9.56 10.28 10.64
C HIS A 176 -8.87 8.92 10.40
N ILE A 177 -8.84 8.49 9.13
CA ILE A 177 -8.21 7.25 8.68
C ILE A 177 -6.88 7.59 8.03
N PHE A 178 -5.82 6.90 8.45
CA PHE A 178 -4.49 7.02 7.90
C PHE A 178 -4.14 5.83 7.03
N TYR A 179 -3.29 6.07 6.05
CA TYR A 179 -2.76 5.07 5.15
C TYR A 179 -1.25 5.23 5.10
N THR A 180 -0.50 4.20 5.47
CA THR A 180 0.97 4.17 5.40
C THR A 180 1.42 3.04 4.49
N GLY A 181 2.17 3.37 3.45
CA GLY A 181 2.70 2.43 2.48
C GLY A 181 4.12 1.98 2.84
N CYS A 182 4.42 0.69 2.68
CA CYS A 182 5.79 0.20 2.78
C CYS A 182 6.45 0.11 1.40
N ARG A 183 7.45 0.98 1.16
CA ARG A 183 8.20 1.04 -0.10
C ARG A 183 9.02 -0.22 -0.41
N TYR A 184 9.29 -1.06 0.58
CA TYR A 184 10.05 -2.30 0.36
C TYR A 184 9.15 -3.49 0.00
N CYS A 185 7.87 -3.44 0.38
CA CYS A 185 6.95 -4.57 0.29
C CYS A 185 5.75 -4.32 -0.64
N LEU A 186 5.50 -3.06 -1.02
CA LEU A 186 4.27 -2.61 -1.67
C LEU A 186 3.01 -3.06 -0.92
N THR A 187 3.01 -2.89 0.40
CA THR A 187 1.86 -3.15 1.27
C THR A 187 1.37 -1.84 1.89
N THR A 188 0.12 -1.79 2.36
CA THR A 188 -0.44 -0.61 3.00
C THR A 188 -1.05 -0.96 4.35
N ASN A 189 -0.75 -0.18 5.38
CA ASN A 189 -1.49 -0.24 6.64
C ASN A 189 -2.58 0.84 6.60
N VAL A 190 -3.82 0.45 6.92
CA VAL A 190 -4.95 1.36 7.11
C VAL A 190 -5.23 1.46 8.60
N ILE A 191 -5.08 2.65 9.16
CA ILE A 191 -5.05 2.88 10.60
C ILE A 191 -6.26 3.73 10.98
N PHE A 192 -7.03 3.25 11.94
CA PHE A 192 -8.23 3.92 12.43
C PHE A 192 -7.92 4.55 13.78
N GLY A 193 -7.73 5.88 13.81
CA GLY A 193 -7.31 6.59 15.02
C GLY A 193 -5.89 7.14 14.92
N LEU A 194 -5.46 7.81 15.99
CA LEU A 194 -4.22 8.59 16.02
C LEU A 194 -3.03 7.74 16.47
N THR A 195 -1.94 7.81 15.71
CA THR A 195 -0.63 7.26 16.05
C THR A 195 0.44 8.04 15.29
N ASP A 196 1.61 8.20 15.88
CA ASP A 196 2.79 8.86 15.31
C ASP A 196 3.73 7.87 14.61
N GLN A 197 3.40 6.57 14.63
CA GLN A 197 4.18 5.55 13.95
C GLN A 197 3.32 4.40 13.42
N SER A 198 3.84 3.72 12.41
CA SER A 198 3.28 2.49 11.86
C SER A 198 4.40 1.50 11.55
N GLN A 199 4.18 0.22 11.80
CA GLN A 199 5.12 -0.84 11.45
C GLN A 199 4.59 -1.69 10.28
N CYS A 200 5.40 -1.88 9.25
CA CYS A 200 5.06 -2.81 8.17
C CYS A 200 4.99 -4.25 8.71
N LYS A 201 3.84 -4.93 8.53
CA LYS A 201 3.66 -6.30 9.04
C LYS A 201 4.64 -7.31 8.44
N LYS A 202 5.04 -7.12 7.17
CA LYS A 202 5.98 -7.99 6.47
C LYS A 202 7.42 -7.80 6.92
N CYS A 203 7.95 -6.59 6.77
CA CYS A 203 9.39 -6.34 6.94
C CYS A 203 9.75 -5.64 8.26
N ARG A 204 8.78 -5.40 9.15
CA ARG A 204 8.93 -4.82 10.49
C ARG A 204 9.58 -3.43 10.57
N ARG A 205 9.79 -2.79 9.42
CA ARG A 205 10.25 -1.40 9.35
C ARG A 205 9.17 -0.47 9.89
N VAL A 206 9.60 0.45 10.74
CA VAL A 206 8.76 1.47 11.35
C VAL A 206 8.84 2.74 10.49
N THR A 207 7.71 3.40 10.30
CA THR A 207 7.60 4.70 9.63
C THR A 207 6.90 5.67 10.56
N SER A 208 7.50 6.82 10.81
CA SER A 208 6.87 7.93 11.54
C SER A 208 5.73 8.52 10.70
N ILE A 209 4.58 8.78 11.31
CA ILE A 209 3.42 9.42 10.68
C ILE A 209 3.44 10.90 11.05
N ASP A 210 3.43 11.77 10.04
CA ASP A 210 3.29 13.19 10.27
C ASP A 210 1.85 13.54 10.68
N ILE A 211 1.69 13.97 11.93
CA ILE A 211 0.42 14.39 12.54
C ILE A 211 0.29 15.92 12.67
N THR A 212 1.34 16.69 12.34
CA THR A 212 1.43 18.13 12.63
C THR A 212 0.36 18.96 11.91
N ASN A 213 -0.10 18.49 10.75
CA ASN A 213 -1.07 19.22 9.91
C ASN A 213 -2.51 18.69 10.03
N ILE A 214 -2.80 17.94 11.09
CA ILE A 214 -4.09 17.28 11.30
C ILE A 214 -4.88 18.08 12.33
N SER A 215 -5.16 19.34 12.01
CA SER A 215 -6.26 20.03 12.68
C SER A 215 -7.56 19.30 12.34
N SER A 216 -8.10 18.62 13.34
CA SER A 216 -9.38 17.92 13.33
C SER A 216 -10.55 18.90 13.33
N GLY A 217 -10.33 20.17 13.73
CA GLY A 217 -11.38 21.15 13.94
C GLY A 217 -12.22 20.85 15.19
N ASN A 218 -11.83 19.84 15.97
CA ASN A 218 -12.32 19.57 17.31
C ASN A 218 -11.30 20.18 18.29
N SER A 219 -11.71 21.21 19.03
CA SER A 219 -10.83 21.95 19.95
C SER A 219 -10.10 21.04 20.92
N ASP A 220 -10.75 20.00 21.42
CA ASP A 220 -10.18 19.14 22.48
C ASP A 220 -9.13 18.17 21.92
N LEU A 221 -9.31 17.73 20.67
CA LEU A 221 -8.35 16.85 19.99
C LEU A 221 -7.20 17.66 19.40
N ASP A 222 -7.49 18.86 18.91
CA ASP A 222 -6.50 19.81 18.42
C ASP A 222 -5.62 20.28 19.60
N ASP A 223 -6.20 20.58 20.77
CA ASP A 223 -5.44 20.90 21.98
C ASP A 223 -4.51 19.75 22.41
N PHE A 224 -4.93 18.48 22.30
CA PHE A 224 -4.05 17.34 22.58
C PHE A 224 -2.88 17.23 21.57
N LEU A 225 -3.15 17.48 20.29
CA LEU A 225 -2.17 17.40 19.20
C LEU A 225 -1.18 18.56 19.20
N PHE A 226 -1.60 19.77 19.59
CA PHE A 226 -0.78 20.97 19.55
C PHE A 226 -0.11 21.31 20.89
N ASN A 227 -0.63 20.86 22.04
CA ASN A 227 0.02 21.06 23.34
C ASN A 227 1.14 20.05 23.68
N THR A 228 1.37 19.03 22.85
CA THR A 228 2.48 18.08 23.02
C THR A 228 3.78 18.51 22.35
N THR A 229 3.82 19.70 21.75
CA THR A 229 5.00 20.25 21.02
C THR A 229 5.76 21.36 21.76
N SER A 230 5.50 21.59 23.05
CA SER A 230 6.22 22.55 23.89
C SER A 230 7.30 21.89 24.76
#